data_AF-A0A1I3HB37-F1
#
_entry.id   AF-A0A1I3HB37-F1
#
_cell.length_a   1.000
_cell.length_b   1.000
_cell.length_c   1.000
_cell.angle_alpha   90.00
_cell.angle_beta   90.00
_cell.angle_gamma   90.00
#
_symmetry.space_group_name_H-M   'P 1'
#
loop_
_entity.id
_entity.type
_entity.pdbx_description
1 polymer ?
#
loop_
_entity_poly.entity_id
_entity_poly.type
_entity_poly.pdbx_seq_one_letter_code
_entity_poly.pdbx_strand_id
1 'polypeptide(L)'
;MPVVLRHRASGEIACGMLKNVYEFAYFGALWWEDNETAEREAEAALAQAGYEDDGGWDALDIREERLKLFNVKLNNDRRRRLVLEPGGTVAVIKT
;
A
#
# COMPACT_ATOMS: atom_id res chain seq x y z
N MET A 1 -10.91 6.73 -7.56
CA MET A 1 -10.89 5.93 -6.31
C MET A 1 -9.54 5.27 -6.31
N PRO A 2 -8.67 5.50 -5.31
CA PRO A 2 -7.32 4.95 -5.35
C PRO A 2 -7.35 3.42 -5.25
N VAL A 3 -6.46 2.80 -6.01
CA VAL A 3 -6.20 1.35 -5.98
C VAL A 3 -4.94 1.11 -5.16
N VAL A 4 -4.97 0.15 -4.23
CA VAL A 4 -3.79 -0.32 -3.49
C VAL A 4 -3.57 -1.80 -3.74
N LEU A 5 -2.40 -2.32 -3.36
CA LEU A 5 -2.16 -3.77 -3.34
C LEU A 5 -2.38 -4.34 -1.95
N ARG A 6 -3.19 -5.39 -1.88
CA ARG A 6 -3.42 -6.17 -0.67
C ARG A 6 -2.92 -7.60 -0.88
N HIS A 7 -2.10 -8.09 0.04
CA HIS A 7 -1.69 -9.48 0.06
C HIS A 7 -2.85 -10.37 0.51
N ARG A 8 -3.18 -11.38 -0.29
CA ARG A 8 -4.36 -12.24 -0.12
C ARG A 8 -4.35 -13.02 1.19
N ALA A 9 -3.20 -13.58 1.56
CA ALA A 9 -3.11 -14.48 2.71
C ALA A 9 -2.95 -13.72 4.05
N SER A 10 -2.16 -12.64 4.06
CA SER A 10 -1.89 -11.88 5.30
C SER A 10 -2.82 -10.69 5.50
N GLY A 11 -3.48 -10.22 4.44
CA GLY A 11 -4.22 -8.97 4.43
C GLY A 11 -3.33 -7.72 4.46
N GLU A 12 -2.01 -7.87 4.32
CA GLU A 12 -1.08 -6.74 4.29
C GLU A 12 -1.36 -5.78 3.14
N ILE A 13 -1.18 -4.48 3.37
CA ILE A 13 -1.15 -3.48 2.30
C ILE A 13 0.30 -3.17 1.95
N ALA A 14 0.65 -3.25 0.67
CA ALA A 14 2.01 -2.96 0.21
C ALA A 14 2.37 -1.50 0.50
N CYS A 15 3.53 -1.27 1.10
CA CYS A 15 4.00 0.06 1.47
C CYS A 15 5.39 0.34 0.90
N GLY A 16 5.67 1.57 0.52
CA GLY A 16 6.95 1.94 -0.10
C GLY A 16 7.27 3.42 0.05
N MET A 17 8.46 3.81 -0.45
CA MET A 17 8.82 5.21 -0.58
C MET A 17 8.13 5.81 -1.81
N LEU A 18 7.37 6.88 -1.59
CA LEU A 18 6.60 7.60 -2.60
C LEU A 18 7.03 9.07 -2.63
N LYS A 19 6.63 9.80 -3.67
CA LYS A 19 6.73 11.26 -3.74
C LYS A 19 5.34 11.86 -3.80
N ASN A 20 5.13 12.97 -3.09
CA ASN A 20 3.88 13.72 -3.20
C ASN A 20 3.98 14.77 -4.33
N VAL A 21 2.90 15.55 -4.52
CA VAL A 21 2.82 16.62 -5.54
C VAL A 21 3.85 17.75 -5.36
N TYR A 22 4.50 17.83 -4.19
CA TYR A 22 5.56 18.79 -3.88
C TYR A 22 6.96 18.16 -3.94
N GLU A 23 7.07 16.97 -4.54
CA GLU A 23 8.30 16.18 -4.65
C GLU A 23 8.92 15.72 -3.32
N PHE A 24 8.22 15.87 -2.19
CA PHE A 24 8.70 15.36 -0.91
C PHE A 24 8.52 13.84 -0.85
N ALA A 25 9.61 13.16 -0.50
CA ALA A 25 9.61 11.73 -0.26
C ALA A 25 8.90 11.41 1.07
N TYR A 26 8.03 10.40 1.05
CA TYR A 26 7.36 9.88 2.24
C TYR A 26 7.16 8.36 2.13
N PHE A 27 7.08 7.68 3.26
CA PHE A 27 6.73 6.27 3.35
C PHE A 27 5.21 6.15 3.49
N GLY A 28 4.59 5.47 2.53
CA GLY A 28 3.14 5.37 2.41
C GLY A 28 2.69 4.04 1.80
N ALA A 29 1.37 3.81 1.78
CA ALA A 29 0.80 2.69 1.03
C ALA A 29 0.99 2.93 -0.47
N LEU A 30 1.48 1.93 -1.20
CA LEU A 30 1.56 2.00 -2.67
C LEU A 30 0.14 2.13 -3.23
N TRP A 31 -0.05 3.08 -4.15
CA TRP A 31 -1.36 3.34 -4.73
C TRP A 31 -1.29 3.91 -6.14
N TRP A 32 -2.39 3.74 -6.88
CA TRP A 32 -2.59 4.25 -8.24
C TRP A 32 -3.98 4.85 -8.41
N GLU A 33 -4.17 5.65 -9.46
CA GLU A 33 -5.44 6.33 -9.74
C GLU A 33 -6.51 5.38 -10.27
N ASP A 34 -6.09 4.29 -10.93
CA ASP A 34 -6.95 3.28 -11.56
C ASP A 34 -6.28 1.89 -11.58
N ASN A 35 -7.08 0.87 -11.89
CA ASN A 35 -6.63 -0.52 -11.93
C ASN A 35 -5.68 -0.81 -13.10
N GLU A 36 -5.84 -0.15 -14.25
CA GLU A 36 -4.99 -0.39 -15.42
C GLU A 36 -3.53 0.01 -15.15
N THR A 37 -3.34 1.16 -14.52
CA THR A 37 -2.03 1.66 -14.08
C THR A 37 -1.46 0.77 -12.98
N ALA A 38 -2.30 0.33 -12.03
CA ALA A 38 -1.87 -0.60 -10.98
C ALA A 38 -1.38 -1.93 -11.57
N GLU A 39 -2.12 -2.55 -12.49
CA GLU A 39 -1.72 -3.81 -13.14
C GLU A 39 -0.38 -3.69 -13.88
N ARG A 40 -0.15 -2.57 -14.56
CA ARG A 40 1.09 -2.34 -15.31
C ARG A 40 2.31 -2.12 -14.40
N GLU A 41 2.13 -1.50 -13.25
CA GLU A 41 3.23 -0.97 -12.42
C GLU A 41 3.43 -1.72 -11.10
N ALA A 42 2.47 -2.56 -10.69
CA ALA A 42 2.46 -3.28 -9.42
C ALA A 42 3.73 -4.11 -9.20
N GLU A 43 4.10 -4.94 -10.17
CA GLU A 43 5.26 -5.84 -10.07
C GLU A 43 6.55 -5.05 -9.80
N ALA A 44 6.79 -4.00 -10.61
CA ALA A 44 7.95 -3.14 -10.46
C ALA A 44 7.94 -2.36 -9.14
N ALA A 45 6.76 -1.91 -8.67
CA ALA A 45 6.63 -1.17 -7.42
C ALA A 45 6.85 -2.07 -6.19
N LEU A 46 6.33 -3.31 -6.21
CA LEU A 46 6.56 -4.32 -5.18
C LEU A 46 8.05 -4.65 -5.05
N ALA A 47 8.72 -4.92 -6.18
CA ALA A 47 10.15 -5.20 -6.20
C ALA A 47 10.99 -4.03 -5.65
N GLN A 48 10.67 -2.79 -6.04
CA GLN A 48 11.34 -1.59 -5.52
C GLN A 48 11.09 -1.36 -4.02
N ALA A 49 9.92 -1.75 -3.52
CA ALA A 49 9.57 -1.68 -2.11
C ALA A 49 10.18 -2.84 -1.29
N GLY A 50 10.80 -3.83 -1.94
CA GLY A 50 11.45 -4.97 -1.31
C GLY A 50 10.50 -6.11 -0.97
N TYR A 51 9.33 -6.16 -1.61
CA TYR A 51 8.44 -7.32 -1.53
C TYR A 51 8.89 -8.40 -2.52
N GLU A 52 8.76 -9.65 -2.10
CA GLU A 52 8.87 -10.79 -3.00
C GLU A 52 7.58 -10.90 -3.82
N ASP A 53 7.72 -11.21 -5.10
CA ASP A 53 6.57 -11.56 -5.92
C ASP A 53 6.25 -13.05 -5.75
N ASP A 54 5.33 -13.32 -4.82
CA ASP A 54 4.74 -14.64 -4.60
C ASP A 54 3.41 -14.82 -5.35
N GLY A 55 3.02 -13.87 -6.20
CA GLY A 55 1.72 -13.84 -6.86
C GLY A 55 0.53 -13.65 -5.91
N GLY A 56 0.77 -13.29 -4.65
CA GLY A 56 -0.25 -13.15 -3.61
C GLY A 56 -0.88 -11.77 -3.52
N TRP A 57 -0.49 -10.82 -4.36
CA TRP A 57 -0.93 -9.42 -4.30
C TRP A 57 -2.12 -9.15 -5.22
N ASP A 58 -3.24 -8.74 -4.63
CA ASP A 58 -4.47 -8.37 -5.33
C ASP A 58 -4.69 -6.86 -5.30
N ALA A 59 -5.14 -6.29 -6.42
CA ALA A 59 -5.59 -4.91 -6.47
C ALA A 59 -6.88 -4.73 -5.64
N LEU A 60 -6.94 -3.63 -4.89
CA LEU A 60 -8.06 -3.29 -4.02
C LEU A 60 -8.41 -1.81 -4.17
N ASP A 61 -9.61 -1.56 -4.70
CA ASP A 61 -10.20 -0.23 -4.70
C ASP A 61 -10.53 0.22 -3.27
N ILE A 62 -10.03 1.39 -2.88
CA ILE A 62 -10.35 2.03 -1.61
C ILE A 62 -10.83 3.46 -1.83
N ARG A 63 -11.46 4.02 -0.80
CA ARG A 63 -11.80 5.46 -0.79
C ARG A 63 -10.58 6.29 -0.44
N GLU A 64 -10.55 7.54 -0.89
CA GLU A 64 -9.44 8.46 -0.64
C GLU A 64 -9.18 8.68 0.87
N GLU A 65 -10.24 8.77 1.67
CA GLU A 65 -10.15 8.92 3.12
C GLU A 65 -9.44 7.73 3.77
N ARG A 66 -9.60 6.54 3.18
CA ARG A 66 -8.95 5.31 3.64
C ARG A 66 -7.46 5.32 3.31
N LEU A 67 -7.08 5.78 2.12
CA LEU A 67 -5.68 5.96 1.75
C LEU A 67 -4.98 6.96 2.67
N LYS A 68 -5.65 8.09 2.98
CA LYS A 68 -5.14 9.07 3.95
C LYS A 68 -4.94 8.44 5.33
N LEU A 69 -5.91 7.64 5.79
CA LEU A 69 -5.80 6.91 7.07
C LEU A 69 -4.60 5.96 7.09
N PHE A 70 -4.33 5.23 6.00
CA PHE A 70 -3.15 4.37 5.87
C PHE A 70 -1.85 5.14 6.10
N ASN A 71 -1.68 6.27 5.41
CA ASN A 71 -0.48 7.10 5.55
C ASN A 71 -0.33 7.70 6.96
N VAL A 72 -1.44 8.08 7.61
CA VAL A 72 -1.44 8.50 9.03
C VAL A 72 -0.98 7.36 9.95
N LYS A 73 -1.46 6.15 9.75
CA LYS A 73 -1.09 4.96 10.53
C LYS A 73 0.39 4.59 10.36
N LEU A 74 0.90 4.70 9.13
CA LEU A 74 2.32 4.52 8.80
C LEU A 74 3.21 5.59 9.42
N ASN A 75 2.72 6.82 9.60
CA ASN A 75 3.47 7.91 10.25
C ASN A 75 4.89 8.08 9.68
N ASN A 76 5.04 7.94 8.36
CA ASN A 76 6.32 8.02 7.65
C ASN A 76 7.42 7.06 8.19
N ASP A 77 7.03 5.96 8.83
CA ASP A 77 7.93 5.04 9.53
C ASP A 77 8.04 3.71 8.78
N ARG A 78 9.21 3.43 8.20
CA ARG A 78 9.49 2.23 7.38
C ARG A 78 9.42 0.93 8.18
N ARG A 79 9.39 1.00 9.51
CA ARG A 79 9.26 -0.17 10.39
C ARG A 79 7.80 -0.58 10.59
N ARG A 80 6.86 0.23 10.12
CA ARG A 80 5.42 -0.04 10.25
C ARG A 80 4.87 -0.68 9.00
N ARG A 81 4.04 -1.70 9.20
CA ARG A 81 3.29 -2.39 8.15
C ARG A 81 1.80 -2.26 8.42
N LEU A 82 1.01 -2.20 7.37
CA LEU A 82 -0.44 -2.12 7.44
C LEU A 82 -1.04 -3.48 7.17
N VAL A 83 -2.02 -3.88 7.99
CA VAL A 83 -2.81 -5.10 7.75
C VAL A 83 -4.28 -4.74 7.74
N LEU A 84 -4.96 -5.10 6.67
CA LEU A 84 -6.40 -5.02 6.53
C LEU A 84 -7.04 -6.34 6.96
N GLU A 85 -7.62 -6.31 8.15
CA GLU A 85 -8.31 -7.45 8.75
C GLU A 85 -9.64 -7.74 8.01
N PRO A 86 -10.16 -8.99 8.07
CA PRO A 86 -11.42 -9.35 7.42
C PRO A 86 -12.62 -8.46 7.79
N GLY A 87 -12.64 -7.90 9.00
CA GLY A 87 -13.68 -6.97 9.47
C GLY A 87 -13.55 -5.54 8.93
N GLY A 88 -12.56 -5.26 8.07
CA GLY A 88 -12.31 -3.92 7.54
C GLY A 88 -11.59 -2.99 8.52
N THR A 89 -11.00 -3.52 9.59
CA THR A 89 -10.12 -2.75 10.50
C THR A 89 -8.71 -2.68 9.94
N VAL A 90 -8.04 -1.53 10.15
CA VAL A 90 -6.62 -1.35 9.80
C VAL A 90 -5.78 -1.51 11.06
N ALA A 91 -5.00 -2.58 11.10
CA ALA A 91 -3.99 -2.80 12.12
C ALA A 91 -2.62 -2.29 11.65
N VAL A 92 -1.76 -1.93 12.60
CA VAL A 92 -0.37 -1.56 12.35
C VAL A 92 0.52 -2.54 13.09
N ILE A 93 1.40 -3.21 12.35
CA ILE A 93 2.44 -4.08 12.91
C ILE A 93 3.75 -3.30 12.90
N LYS A 94 4.53 -3.42 13.98
CA LYS A 94 5.88 -2.86 14.05
C LYS A 94 6.87 -4.01 13.90
N THR A 95 7.84 -3.82 13.02
CA THR A 95 8.90 -4.77 12.69
C THR A 95 10.25 -4.22 13.10
#